data_AF-A0A0S4IUN0-F1
#
_entry.id   AF-A0A0S4IUN0-F1
#
_cell.length_a   1.000
_cell.length_b   1.000
_cell.length_c   1.000
_cell.angle_alpha   90.00
_cell.angle_beta   90.00
_cell.angle_gamma   90.00
#
_symmetry.space_group_name_H-M   'P 1'
#
loop_
_entity.id
_entity.type
_entity.pdbx_description
1 polymer ?
#
loop_
_entity_poly.entity_id
_entity_poly.type
_entity_poly.pdbx_seq_one_letter_code
_entity_poly.pdbx_strand_id
1 'polypeptide(L)'
;MAFLTLLSVTVCHAPYGRYSADTIVPVVMDTRAAWILQEMPTLAAVAFHLALVGGASSKSLFDIVLDPLDAVIAGVYATPCVAFIGLALFTTHYIHRTLIFPFMIQPRSPTPIHIMLLANAYCSFNGTLQASAWIRFAPKLFGEVKFSDLLENPCSPPAIVTIVGILLFASGMFINMKSDYALVALRHRTAKGSYSIPRGFAFEFISCPNFFGEGVEWLGYAFTAAGLSGACICTTASLVGLSFFLYTLSNTFPRGVKHHQWYLDTFKEKYAQLNRKAVIPFIL
;
A
#
# COMPACT_ATOMS: atom_id res chain seq x y z
N MET A 1 -2.34 0.76 16.27
CA MET A 1 -1.35 1.23 15.29
C MET A 1 -1.81 2.51 14.57
N ALA A 2 -2.89 2.50 13.77
CA ALA A 2 -3.31 3.67 12.99
C ALA A 2 -3.45 4.99 13.79
N PHE A 3 -4.07 4.95 14.98
CA PHE A 3 -4.19 6.13 15.85
C PHE A 3 -2.85 6.66 16.35
N LEU A 4 -1.97 5.77 16.82
CA LEU A 4 -0.63 6.14 17.30
C LEU A 4 0.25 6.68 16.16
N THR A 5 0.14 6.10 14.96
CA THR A 5 0.81 6.60 13.76
C THR A 5 0.30 7.99 13.38
N LEU A 6 -1.02 8.21 13.39
CA LEU A 6 -1.61 9.53 13.14
C LEU A 6 -1.05 10.57 14.12
N LEU A 7 -1.07 10.28 15.43
CA LEU A 7 -0.54 11.17 16.46
C LEU A 7 0.96 11.44 16.28
N SER A 8 1.74 10.40 15.96
CA SER A 8 3.18 10.52 15.77
C SER A 8 3.53 11.35 14.53
N VAL A 9 2.88 11.09 13.40
CA VAL A 9 3.18 11.74 12.12
C VAL A 9 2.58 13.15 12.03
N THR A 10 1.57 13.50 12.83
CA THR A 10 1.12 14.89 12.96
C THR A 10 2.14 15.72 13.74
N VAL A 11 2.69 15.19 14.83
CA VAL A 11 3.66 15.91 15.68
C VAL A 11 5.06 15.94 15.05
N CYS A 12 5.59 14.82 14.57
CA CYS A 12 6.96 14.71 14.08
C CYS A 12 7.00 14.38 12.57
N HIS A 13 8.00 14.88 11.84
CA HIS A 13 8.25 14.39 10.48
C HIS A 13 8.82 12.98 10.55
N ALA A 14 8.38 12.09 9.65
CA ALA A 14 9.15 10.88 9.39
C ALA A 14 10.45 11.31 8.67
N PRO A 15 11.64 11.13 9.28
CA PRO A 15 12.88 11.77 8.86
C PRO A 15 13.51 11.08 7.64
N TYR A 16 12.83 11.09 6.49
CA TYR A 16 13.35 10.53 5.24
C TYR A 16 12.91 11.34 4.01
N GLY A 17 13.66 11.19 2.92
CA GLY A 17 13.45 11.99 1.71
C GLY A 17 13.75 13.47 1.97
N ARG A 18 12.77 14.35 1.75
CA ARG A 18 12.95 15.81 1.97
C ARG A 18 13.15 16.21 3.44
N TYR A 19 12.83 15.33 4.38
CA TYR A 19 13.01 15.53 5.82
C TYR A 19 14.17 14.70 6.39
N SER A 20 15.07 14.18 5.54
CA SER A 20 16.18 13.33 6.01
C SER A 20 17.12 14.04 6.99
N ALA A 21 17.18 15.37 6.95
CA ALA A 21 18.00 16.17 7.87
C ALA A 21 17.46 16.16 9.31
N ASP A 22 16.20 15.77 9.52
CA ASP A 22 15.55 15.74 10.84
C ASP A 22 15.94 14.49 11.65
N THR A 23 16.75 13.59 11.08
CA THR A 23 17.13 12.35 11.78
C THR A 23 18.23 12.60 12.81
N ILE A 24 18.00 12.11 14.03
CA ILE A 24 19.01 12.07 15.10
C ILE A 24 19.88 10.79 15.05
N VAL A 25 19.52 9.82 14.20
CA VAL A 25 20.22 8.54 14.07
C VAL A 25 21.15 8.62 12.86
N PRO A 26 22.49 8.57 13.04
CA PRO A 26 23.44 8.76 11.95
C PRO A 26 23.54 7.54 11.02
N VAL A 27 22.98 6.40 11.42
CA VAL A 27 23.06 5.16 10.67
C VAL A 27 22.05 5.16 9.53
N VAL A 28 22.56 5.21 8.30
CA VAL A 28 21.81 5.29 7.06
C VAL A 28 22.18 4.16 6.11
N MET A 29 21.34 3.92 5.10
CA MET A 29 21.56 2.91 4.07
C MET A 29 21.10 3.41 2.70
N ASP A 30 21.46 2.66 1.64
CA ASP A 30 20.97 2.94 0.29
C ASP A 30 19.43 2.95 0.25
N THR A 31 18.87 3.95 -0.42
CA THR A 31 17.43 4.16 -0.46
C THR A 31 16.71 3.04 -1.20
N ARG A 32 17.27 2.54 -2.31
CA ARG A 32 16.61 1.47 -3.08
C ARG A 32 16.57 0.17 -2.28
N ALA A 33 17.70 -0.18 -1.67
CA ALA A 33 17.78 -1.31 -0.75
C ALA A 33 16.80 -1.15 0.43
N ALA A 34 16.69 0.05 1.03
CA ALA A 34 15.74 0.31 2.10
C ALA A 34 14.28 0.08 1.67
N TRP A 35 13.88 0.55 0.49
CA TRP A 35 12.54 0.34 -0.03
C TRP A 35 12.26 -1.13 -0.32
N ILE A 36 13.23 -1.89 -0.85
CA ILE A 36 13.05 -3.34 -1.05
C ILE A 36 12.89 -4.02 0.31
N LEU A 37 13.82 -3.79 1.25
CA LEU A 37 13.83 -4.46 2.55
C LEU A 37 12.62 -4.11 3.41
N GLN A 38 12.11 -2.88 3.36
CA GLN A 38 10.97 -2.50 4.19
C GLN A 38 9.65 -3.10 3.70
N GLU A 39 9.47 -3.33 2.39
CA GLU A 39 8.21 -3.81 1.81
C GLU A 39 8.22 -5.34 1.55
N MET A 40 9.40 -5.94 1.37
CA MET A 40 9.58 -7.39 1.12
C MET A 40 8.84 -8.33 2.09
N PRO A 41 8.76 -8.04 3.41
CA PRO A 41 8.07 -8.93 4.33
C PRO A 41 6.60 -9.20 3.95
N THR A 42 5.96 -8.28 3.23
CA THR A 42 4.58 -8.48 2.77
C THR A 42 4.47 -9.56 1.70
N LEU A 43 5.35 -9.56 0.69
CA LEU A 43 5.39 -10.63 -0.32
C LEU A 43 5.86 -11.96 0.29
N ALA A 44 6.83 -11.91 1.20
CA ALA A 44 7.29 -13.09 1.94
C ALA A 44 6.15 -13.72 2.76
N ALA A 45 5.32 -12.91 3.42
CA ALA A 45 4.17 -13.39 4.16
C ALA A 45 3.13 -14.08 3.26
N VAL A 46 2.87 -13.54 2.06
CA VAL A 46 1.98 -14.19 1.08
C VAL A 46 2.52 -15.57 0.68
N ALA A 47 3.78 -15.65 0.26
CA ALA A 47 4.42 -16.90 -0.14
C ALA A 47 4.41 -17.94 1.00
N PHE A 48 4.73 -17.50 2.23
CA PHE A 48 4.72 -18.35 3.41
C PHE A 48 3.33 -18.94 3.70
N HIS A 49 2.27 -18.12 3.64
CA HIS A 49 0.91 -18.62 3.93
C HIS A 49 0.38 -19.54 2.83
N LEU A 50 0.72 -19.30 1.56
CA LEU A 50 0.41 -20.23 0.47
C LEU A 50 1.09 -21.57 0.72
N ALA A 51 2.39 -21.58 1.01
CA ALA A 51 3.12 -22.81 1.31
C ALA A 51 2.48 -23.60 2.47
N LEU A 52 2.10 -22.92 3.56
CA LEU A 52 1.46 -23.55 4.71
C LEU A 52 0.12 -24.24 4.36
N VAL A 53 -0.73 -23.59 3.57
CA VAL A 53 -2.03 -24.15 3.18
C VAL A 53 -1.90 -25.25 2.12
N GLY A 54 -0.85 -25.20 1.28
CA GLY A 54 -0.53 -26.21 0.27
C GLY A 54 -0.04 -27.56 0.80
N GLY A 55 -0.28 -27.89 2.07
CA GLY A 55 0.12 -29.16 2.67
C GLY A 55 1.52 -29.16 3.28
N ALA A 56 2.20 -28.00 3.37
CA ALA A 56 3.44 -27.90 4.13
C ALA A 56 3.26 -27.99 5.65
N SER A 57 2.04 -28.20 6.15
CA SER A 57 1.76 -28.43 7.57
C SER A 57 2.46 -29.68 8.15
N SER A 58 2.95 -30.59 7.30
CA SER A 58 3.75 -31.77 7.69
C SER A 58 5.26 -31.63 7.40
N LYS A 59 5.64 -30.60 6.64
CA LYS A 59 7.02 -30.30 6.25
C LYS A 59 7.66 -29.40 7.30
N SER A 60 8.94 -29.63 7.62
CA SER A 60 9.66 -28.75 8.54
C SER A 60 9.81 -27.35 7.92
N LEU A 61 10.07 -26.33 8.75
CA LEU A 61 10.39 -24.99 8.25
C LEU A 61 11.54 -25.01 7.23
N PHE A 62 12.47 -25.97 7.39
CA PHE A 62 13.60 -26.17 6.50
C PHE A 62 13.18 -26.68 5.12
N ASP A 63 12.22 -27.60 5.06
CA ASP A 63 11.70 -28.14 3.79
C ASP A 63 10.92 -27.09 2.99
N ILE A 64 10.20 -26.20 3.68
CA ILE A 64 9.50 -25.06 3.06
C ILE A 64 10.51 -24.08 2.43
N VAL A 65 11.67 -23.90 3.05
CA VAL A 65 12.71 -23.01 2.55
C VAL A 65 13.45 -23.61 1.35
N LEU A 66 13.64 -24.94 1.33
CA LEU A 66 14.37 -25.61 0.25
C LEU A 66 13.53 -25.87 -1.01
N ASP A 67 12.23 -26.11 -0.85
CA ASP A 67 11.30 -26.33 -1.97
C ASP A 67 10.00 -25.51 -1.80
N PRO A 68 10.10 -24.17 -1.92
CA PRO A 68 8.95 -23.28 -1.73
C PRO A 68 7.96 -23.32 -2.89
N LEU A 69 8.40 -23.69 -4.10
CA LEU A 69 7.60 -23.49 -5.31
C LEU A 69 6.41 -24.46 -5.37
N ASP A 70 6.64 -25.75 -5.14
CA ASP A 70 5.58 -26.77 -5.19
C ASP A 70 4.55 -26.55 -4.07
N ALA A 71 5.01 -26.18 -2.88
CA ALA A 71 4.14 -25.87 -1.75
C ALA A 71 3.28 -24.61 -2.02
N VAL A 72 3.87 -23.58 -2.61
CA VAL A 72 3.13 -22.37 -3.01
C VAL A 72 2.10 -22.69 -4.08
N ILE A 73 2.44 -23.47 -5.11
CA ILE A 73 1.53 -23.88 -6.16
C ILE A 73 0.35 -24.69 -5.58
N ALA A 74 0.62 -25.67 -4.71
CA ALA A 74 -0.41 -26.43 -4.03
C ALA A 74 -1.32 -25.51 -3.17
N GLY A 75 -0.73 -24.53 -2.48
CA GLY A 75 -1.44 -23.53 -1.70
C GLY A 75 -2.37 -22.66 -2.53
N VAL A 76 -1.95 -22.34 -3.76
CA VAL A 76 -2.80 -21.63 -4.72
C VAL A 76 -4.03 -22.49 -5.03
N TYR A 77 -3.87 -23.76 -5.39
CA TYR A 77 -5.02 -24.62 -5.67
C TYR A 77 -5.94 -24.86 -4.47
N ALA A 78 -5.43 -24.74 -3.25
CA ALA A 78 -6.19 -24.91 -2.02
C ALA A 78 -6.95 -23.65 -1.56
N THR A 79 -6.62 -22.47 -2.09
CA THR A 79 -7.24 -21.21 -1.68
C THR A 79 -8.58 -20.99 -2.39
N PRO A 80 -9.66 -20.55 -1.72
CA PRO A 80 -10.95 -20.30 -2.37
C PRO A 80 -10.84 -19.27 -3.52
N CYS A 81 -11.51 -19.54 -4.65
CA CYS A 81 -11.50 -18.68 -5.84
C CYS A 81 -11.83 -17.20 -5.54
N VAL A 82 -12.78 -16.95 -4.64
CA VAL A 82 -13.17 -15.59 -4.25
C VAL A 82 -12.05 -14.86 -3.50
N ALA A 83 -11.29 -15.56 -2.67
CA ALA A 83 -10.22 -14.97 -1.88
C ALA A 83 -9.01 -14.59 -2.73
N PHE A 84 -8.84 -15.22 -3.90
CA PHE A 84 -7.84 -14.83 -4.88
C PHE A 84 -8.00 -13.42 -5.40
N ILE A 85 -9.22 -12.88 -5.44
CA ILE A 85 -9.46 -11.51 -5.90
C ILE A 85 -8.71 -10.55 -4.97
N GLY A 86 -8.96 -10.62 -3.65
CA GLY A 86 -8.27 -9.79 -2.67
C GLY A 86 -6.76 -10.04 -2.64
N LEU A 87 -6.34 -11.31 -2.68
CA LEU A 87 -4.92 -11.66 -2.71
C LEU A 87 -4.21 -11.10 -3.95
N ALA A 88 -4.84 -11.15 -5.11
CA ALA A 88 -4.28 -10.63 -6.36
C ALA A 88 -4.14 -9.11 -6.32
N LEU A 89 -5.14 -8.38 -5.84
CA LEU A 89 -5.05 -6.92 -5.67
C LEU A 89 -3.87 -6.57 -4.74
N PHE A 90 -3.84 -7.17 -3.56
CA PHE A 90 -2.79 -6.94 -2.57
C PHE A 90 -1.39 -7.26 -3.13
N THR A 91 -1.24 -8.44 -3.73
CA THR A 91 0.06 -8.89 -4.25
C THR A 91 0.50 -8.05 -5.44
N THR A 92 -0.41 -7.62 -6.32
CA THR A 92 -0.09 -6.76 -7.47
C THR A 92 0.48 -5.42 -7.01
N HIS A 93 -0.11 -4.80 -5.98
CA HIS A 93 0.45 -3.61 -5.35
C HIS A 93 1.87 -3.84 -4.86
N TYR A 94 2.09 -4.87 -4.04
CA TYR A 94 3.40 -5.10 -3.42
C TYR A 94 4.45 -5.59 -4.42
N ILE A 95 4.08 -6.31 -5.48
CA ILE A 95 5.01 -6.61 -6.59
C ILE A 95 5.50 -5.30 -7.20
N HIS A 96 4.60 -4.37 -7.51
CA HIS A 96 5.00 -3.07 -8.03
C HIS A 96 5.85 -2.30 -7.01
N ARG A 97 5.36 -2.14 -5.77
CA ARG A 97 5.98 -1.31 -4.74
C ARG A 97 7.33 -1.84 -4.25
N THR A 98 7.51 -3.16 -4.19
CA THR A 98 8.73 -3.82 -3.70
C THR A 98 9.72 -4.13 -4.84
N LEU A 99 9.24 -4.62 -5.99
CA LEU A 99 10.11 -5.20 -7.02
C LEU A 99 10.26 -4.33 -8.28
N ILE A 100 9.43 -3.30 -8.46
CA ILE A 100 9.50 -2.42 -9.64
C ILE A 100 9.87 -1.00 -9.22
N PHE A 101 9.07 -0.39 -8.36
CA PHE A 101 9.22 1.01 -7.95
C PHE A 101 10.62 1.36 -7.41
N PRO A 102 11.28 0.54 -6.56
CA PRO A 102 12.60 0.88 -6.03
C PRO A 102 13.71 0.94 -7.10
N PHE A 103 13.52 0.31 -8.26
CA PHE A 103 14.45 0.43 -9.38
C PHE A 103 14.20 1.71 -10.19
N MET A 104 13.00 2.26 -10.12
CA MET A 104 12.61 3.50 -10.79
C MET A 104 12.97 4.75 -9.98
N ILE A 105 13.07 4.66 -8.65
CA ILE A 105 13.37 5.84 -7.83
C ILE A 105 14.75 6.42 -8.15
N GLN A 106 14.82 7.75 -8.07
CA GLN A 106 16.05 8.52 -8.04
C GLN A 106 16.27 9.07 -6.61
N PRO A 107 17.11 8.42 -5.79
CA PRO A 107 17.41 8.85 -4.44
C PRO A 107 18.10 10.22 -4.41
N ARG A 108 17.81 11.02 -3.39
CA ARG A 108 18.48 12.31 -3.13
C ARG A 108 19.20 12.36 -1.79
N SER A 109 18.73 11.57 -0.83
CA SER A 109 19.32 11.39 0.48
C SER A 109 19.19 9.92 0.88
N PRO A 110 20.17 9.38 1.62
CA PRO A 110 20.11 8.01 2.10
C PRO A 110 18.97 7.85 3.12
N THR A 111 18.51 6.62 3.31
CA THR A 111 17.39 6.33 4.22
C THR A 111 17.92 5.95 5.60
N PRO A 112 17.43 6.55 6.71
CA PRO A 112 17.82 6.12 8.05
C PRO A 112 17.34 4.69 8.36
N ILE A 113 18.22 3.87 8.95
CA ILE A 113 17.93 2.44 9.16
C ILE A 113 16.71 2.21 10.05
N HIS A 114 16.53 3.01 11.10
CA HIS A 114 15.37 2.86 12.00
C HIS A 114 14.03 3.07 11.28
N ILE A 115 13.97 3.91 10.25
CA ILE A 115 12.75 4.10 9.43
C ILE A 115 12.47 2.85 8.60
N MET A 116 13.50 2.29 7.98
CA MET A 116 13.41 1.01 7.28
C MET A 116 12.94 -0.10 8.23
N LEU A 117 13.52 -0.21 9.44
CA LEU A 117 13.13 -1.23 10.42
C LEU A 117 11.68 -1.09 10.90
N LEU A 118 11.22 0.15 11.15
CA LEU A 118 9.83 0.39 11.54
C LEU A 118 8.85 0.04 10.42
N ALA A 119 9.18 0.41 9.17
CA ALA A 119 8.38 0.06 8.00
C ALA A 119 8.41 -1.47 7.75
N ASN A 120 9.56 -2.12 7.91
CA ASN A 120 9.70 -3.58 7.82
C ASN A 120 8.85 -4.30 8.89
N ALA A 121 8.90 -3.85 10.14
CA ALA A 121 8.09 -4.41 11.22
C ALA A 121 6.58 -4.26 10.93
N TYR A 122 6.18 -3.10 10.42
CA TYR A 122 4.80 -2.87 10.00
C TYR A 122 4.40 -3.78 8.82
N CYS A 123 5.21 -3.87 7.77
CA CYS A 123 4.94 -4.71 6.59
C CYS A 123 4.95 -6.21 6.92
N SER A 124 5.75 -6.62 7.90
CA SER A 124 5.73 -7.99 8.45
C SER A 124 4.41 -8.28 9.15
N PHE A 125 3.97 -7.36 10.03
CA PHE A 125 2.71 -7.49 10.76
C PHE A 125 1.49 -7.42 9.81
N ASN A 126 1.38 -6.36 9.02
CA ASN A 126 0.27 -6.16 8.10
C ASN A 126 0.26 -7.22 7.00
N GLY A 127 1.42 -7.55 6.42
CA GLY A 127 1.54 -8.61 5.42
C GLY A 127 1.06 -9.96 5.95
N THR A 128 1.47 -10.32 7.18
CA THR A 128 0.99 -11.54 7.85
C THR A 128 -0.51 -11.50 8.10
N LEU A 129 -1.04 -10.38 8.60
CA LEU A 129 -2.47 -10.20 8.87
C LEU A 129 -3.29 -10.39 7.58
N GLN A 130 -2.91 -9.69 6.50
CA GLN A 130 -3.60 -9.73 5.22
C GLN A 130 -3.47 -11.13 4.57
N ALA A 131 -2.26 -11.69 4.49
CA ALA A 131 -2.04 -13.02 3.93
C ALA A 131 -2.80 -14.11 4.71
N SER A 132 -2.82 -14.04 6.04
CA SER A 132 -3.58 -15.00 6.85
C SER A 132 -5.09 -14.91 6.61
N ALA A 133 -5.65 -13.71 6.43
CA ALA A 133 -7.06 -13.51 6.13
C ALA A 133 -7.45 -14.07 4.76
N TRP A 134 -6.67 -13.76 3.72
CA TRP A 134 -6.96 -14.15 2.33
C TRP A 134 -6.58 -15.58 1.97
N ILE A 135 -5.73 -16.24 2.75
CA ILE A 135 -5.25 -17.60 2.45
C ILE A 135 -5.72 -18.58 3.52
N ARG A 136 -5.22 -18.43 4.75
CA ARG A 136 -5.43 -19.43 5.82
C ARG A 136 -6.86 -19.44 6.37
N PHE A 137 -7.44 -18.26 6.58
CA PHE A 137 -8.77 -18.12 7.16
C PHE A 137 -9.86 -17.90 6.11
N ALA A 138 -9.48 -17.80 4.83
CA ALA A 138 -10.40 -17.51 3.75
C ALA A 138 -11.64 -18.42 3.69
N PRO A 139 -11.53 -19.76 3.86
CA PRO A 139 -12.72 -20.63 3.86
C PRO A 139 -13.75 -20.26 4.93
N LYS A 140 -13.28 -19.78 6.11
CA LYS A 140 -14.16 -19.35 7.20
C LYS A 140 -14.67 -17.92 7.03
N LEU A 141 -13.87 -17.06 6.40
CA LEU A 141 -14.14 -15.63 6.26
C LEU A 141 -14.99 -15.28 5.04
N PHE A 142 -14.89 -16.08 3.97
CA PHE A 142 -15.54 -15.81 2.68
C PHE A 142 -16.36 -17.01 2.17
N GLY A 143 -16.37 -18.15 2.87
CA GLY A 143 -16.98 -19.39 2.38
C GLY A 143 -18.49 -19.33 2.13
N GLU A 144 -19.16 -18.27 2.58
CA GLU A 144 -20.58 -18.00 2.28
C GLU A 144 -20.79 -17.43 0.87
N VAL A 145 -19.79 -16.76 0.28
CA VAL A 145 -19.88 -16.15 -1.04
C VAL A 145 -19.10 -17.01 -2.04
N LYS A 146 -19.80 -17.55 -3.04
CA LYS A 146 -19.14 -18.30 -4.12
C LYS A 146 -18.89 -17.39 -5.31
N PHE A 147 -17.83 -17.71 -6.05
CA PHE A 147 -17.49 -16.98 -7.27
C PHE A 147 -18.58 -17.10 -8.33
N SER A 148 -19.25 -18.26 -8.44
CA SER A 148 -20.41 -18.47 -9.31
C SER A 148 -21.53 -17.47 -9.03
N ASP A 149 -21.82 -17.21 -7.76
CA ASP A 149 -22.95 -16.37 -7.35
C ASP A 149 -22.71 -14.91 -7.76
N LEU A 150 -21.45 -14.46 -7.71
CA LEU A 150 -21.05 -13.13 -8.18
C LEU A 150 -21.19 -12.98 -9.70
N LEU A 151 -20.97 -14.06 -10.46
CA LEU A 151 -21.09 -14.08 -11.92
C LEU A 151 -22.55 -14.19 -12.39
N GLU A 152 -23.32 -15.06 -11.74
CA GLU A 152 -24.73 -15.31 -12.08
C GLU A 152 -25.61 -14.11 -11.69
N ASN A 153 -25.28 -13.43 -10.59
CA ASN A 153 -26.04 -12.28 -10.08
C ASN A 153 -25.13 -11.05 -9.88
N PRO A 154 -24.65 -10.41 -10.97
CA PRO A 154 -23.73 -9.28 -10.89
C PRO A 154 -24.36 -8.01 -10.27
N CYS A 155 -25.70 -7.95 -10.24
CA CYS A 155 -26.45 -6.87 -9.60
C CYS A 155 -26.75 -7.14 -8.12
N SER A 156 -26.32 -8.27 -7.55
CA SER A 156 -26.45 -8.52 -6.11
C SER A 156 -25.57 -7.54 -5.31
N PRO A 157 -25.96 -7.15 -4.07
CA PRO A 157 -25.15 -6.25 -3.26
C PRO A 157 -23.69 -6.72 -3.07
N PRO A 158 -23.38 -8.01 -2.79
CA PRO A 158 -22.00 -8.50 -2.73
C PRO A 158 -21.22 -8.29 -4.02
N ALA A 159 -21.84 -8.56 -5.18
CA ALA A 159 -21.19 -8.37 -6.48
C ALA A 159 -20.94 -6.89 -6.79
N ILE A 160 -21.94 -6.02 -6.60
CA ILE A 160 -21.78 -4.57 -6.83
C ILE A 160 -20.67 -3.99 -5.95
N VAL A 161 -20.67 -4.30 -4.64
CA VAL A 161 -19.65 -3.79 -3.72
C VAL A 161 -18.27 -4.31 -4.09
N THR A 162 -18.15 -5.58 -4.51
CA THR A 162 -16.88 -6.15 -5.01
C THR A 162 -16.40 -5.43 -6.27
N ILE A 163 -17.28 -5.20 -7.26
CA ILE A 163 -16.94 -4.51 -8.51
C ILE A 163 -16.50 -3.07 -8.22
N VAL A 164 -17.27 -2.33 -7.40
CA VAL A 164 -16.91 -0.98 -6.98
C VAL A 164 -15.55 -0.98 -6.27
N GLY A 165 -15.31 -1.96 -5.39
CA GLY A 165 -14.04 -2.13 -4.71
C GLY A 165 -12.86 -2.31 -5.67
N ILE A 166 -13.00 -3.19 -6.66
CA ILE A 166 -11.97 -3.44 -7.68
C ILE A 166 -11.70 -2.18 -8.52
N LEU A 167 -12.75 -1.45 -8.93
CA LEU A 167 -12.62 -0.21 -9.71
C LEU A 167 -11.95 0.90 -8.92
N LEU A 168 -12.31 1.06 -7.64
CA LEU A 168 -11.63 1.98 -6.72
C LEU A 168 -10.16 1.58 -6.54
N PHE A 169 -9.87 0.30 -6.35
CA PHE A 169 -8.51 -0.19 -6.22
C PHE A 169 -7.68 0.15 -7.47
N ALA A 170 -8.16 -0.23 -8.65
CA ALA A 170 -7.45 -0.01 -9.91
C ALA A 170 -7.24 1.48 -10.22
N SER A 171 -8.25 2.31 -9.97
CA SER A 171 -8.14 3.76 -10.16
C SER A 171 -7.16 4.39 -9.17
N GLY A 172 -7.20 3.99 -7.89
CA GLY A 172 -6.26 4.42 -6.87
C GLY A 172 -4.82 4.06 -7.20
N MET A 173 -4.57 2.80 -7.56
CA MET A 173 -3.26 2.30 -7.96
C MET A 173 -2.73 3.06 -9.20
N PHE A 174 -3.59 3.30 -10.20
CA PHE A 174 -3.22 4.09 -11.38
C PHE A 174 -2.82 5.53 -11.01
N ILE A 175 -3.60 6.20 -10.15
CA ILE A 175 -3.29 7.55 -9.68
C ILE A 175 -1.97 7.55 -8.89
N ASN A 176 -1.76 6.56 -8.03
CA ASN A 176 -0.53 6.40 -7.25
C ASN A 176 0.70 6.28 -8.16
N MET A 177 0.71 5.26 -9.03
CA MET A 177 1.82 4.97 -9.93
C MET A 177 2.11 6.12 -10.89
N LYS A 178 1.08 6.70 -11.52
CA LYS A 178 1.25 7.82 -12.46
C LYS A 178 1.86 9.04 -11.77
N SER A 179 1.44 9.31 -10.54
CA SER A 179 1.96 10.42 -9.74
C SER A 179 3.41 10.18 -9.31
N ASP A 180 3.72 8.96 -8.86
CA ASP A 180 5.07 8.57 -8.48
C ASP A 180 6.05 8.65 -9.66
N TYR A 181 5.66 8.14 -10.84
CA TYR A 181 6.48 8.25 -12.04
C TYR A 181 6.64 9.68 -12.55
N ALA A 182 5.60 10.52 -12.42
CA ALA A 182 5.74 11.95 -12.70
C ALA A 182 6.75 12.62 -11.76
N LEU A 183 6.79 12.25 -10.48
CA LEU A 183 7.78 12.76 -9.52
C LEU A 183 9.19 12.24 -9.82
N VAL A 184 9.34 10.97 -10.21
CA VAL A 184 10.61 10.41 -10.66
C VAL A 184 11.12 11.16 -11.90
N ALA A 185 10.28 11.31 -12.92
CA ALA A 185 10.63 12.03 -14.14
C ALA A 185 10.99 13.50 -13.86
N LEU A 186 10.28 14.15 -12.93
CA LEU A 186 10.60 15.50 -12.49
C LEU A 186 12.00 15.56 -11.87
N ARG A 187 12.37 14.60 -11.01
CA ARG A 187 13.70 14.55 -10.41
C ARG A 187 14.81 14.41 -11.45
N HIS A 188 14.60 13.68 -12.54
CA HIS A 188 15.58 13.54 -13.61
C HIS A 188 15.85 14.85 -14.36
N ARG A 189 14.86 15.75 -14.42
CA ARG A 189 14.95 17.04 -15.13
C ARG A 189 15.33 18.20 -14.20
N THR A 190 15.21 18.03 -12.89
CA THR A 190 15.60 19.03 -11.90
C THR A 190 17.10 18.90 -11.57
N ALA A 191 17.80 20.02 -11.44
CA ALA A 191 19.20 20.03 -11.03
C ALA A 191 19.43 19.31 -9.69
N LYS A 192 20.61 18.70 -9.52
CA LYS A 192 20.99 18.04 -8.26
C LYS A 192 20.87 19.05 -7.10
N GLY A 193 20.27 18.61 -6.00
CA GLY A 193 20.09 19.43 -4.80
C GLY A 193 18.92 20.41 -4.84
N SER A 194 18.22 20.58 -5.97
CA SER A 194 17.06 21.48 -6.06
C SER A 194 15.73 20.73 -6.19
N TYR A 195 14.63 21.43 -5.92
CA TYR A 195 13.27 20.92 -6.08
C TYR A 195 12.52 21.74 -7.12
N SER A 196 11.51 21.13 -7.74
CA SER A 196 10.63 21.78 -8.70
C SER A 196 9.17 21.48 -8.36
N ILE A 197 8.28 22.36 -8.80
CA ILE A 197 6.84 22.20 -8.59
C ILE A 197 6.30 21.19 -9.62
N PRO A 198 5.72 20.06 -9.21
CA PRO A 198 5.12 19.10 -10.14
C PRO A 198 3.87 19.69 -10.82
N ARG A 199 3.69 19.45 -12.12
CA ARG A 199 2.56 19.91 -12.95
C ARG A 199 1.95 18.75 -13.74
N GLY A 200 0.71 18.93 -14.18
CA GLY A 200 -0.07 17.96 -14.96
C GLY A 200 -0.82 16.95 -14.11
N PHE A 201 -1.84 16.32 -14.70
CA PHE A 201 -2.67 15.31 -14.03
C PHE A 201 -3.25 15.84 -12.69
N ALA A 202 -3.35 15.00 -11.66
CA ALA A 202 -3.89 15.37 -10.36
C ALA A 202 -3.03 16.40 -9.60
N PHE A 203 -1.78 16.65 -10.02
CA PHE A 203 -0.96 17.72 -9.43
C PHE A 203 -1.57 19.10 -9.65
N GLU A 204 -2.46 19.30 -10.63
CA GLU A 204 -3.12 20.59 -10.82
C GLU A 204 -4.10 20.93 -9.68
N PHE A 205 -4.57 19.94 -8.93
CA PHE A 205 -5.56 20.12 -7.86
C PHE A 205 -4.96 19.89 -6.46
N ILE A 206 -4.02 18.95 -6.33
CA ILE A 206 -3.47 18.51 -5.05
C ILE A 206 -1.96 18.36 -5.08
N SER A 207 -1.34 18.46 -3.91
CA SER A 207 0.12 18.45 -3.76
C SER A 207 0.70 17.04 -3.78
N CYS A 208 -0.05 16.09 -3.21
CA CYS A 208 0.37 14.70 -3.05
C CYS A 208 -0.66 13.73 -3.64
N PRO A 209 -0.85 13.73 -4.97
CA PRO A 209 -1.77 12.81 -5.64
C PRO A 209 -1.37 11.35 -5.52
N ASN A 210 -0.09 11.04 -5.29
CA ASN A 210 0.33 9.67 -4.98
C ASN A 210 -0.28 9.17 -3.66
N PHE A 211 -0.27 10.00 -2.60
CA PHE A 211 -0.91 9.65 -1.33
C PHE A 211 -2.44 9.56 -1.44
N PHE A 212 -3.06 10.43 -2.24
CA PHE A 212 -4.49 10.31 -2.55
C PHE A 212 -4.82 9.00 -3.26
N GLY A 213 -4.06 8.65 -4.31
CA GLY A 213 -4.21 7.41 -5.04
C GLY A 213 -4.09 6.18 -4.14
N GLU A 214 -3.10 6.17 -3.24
CA GLU A 214 -2.92 5.07 -2.28
C GLU A 214 -4.08 4.96 -1.28
N GLY A 215 -4.64 6.09 -0.85
CA GLY A 215 -5.87 6.11 -0.04
C GLY A 215 -7.07 5.51 -0.78
N VAL A 216 -7.29 5.92 -2.04
CA VAL A 216 -8.37 5.37 -2.89
C VAL A 216 -8.16 3.88 -3.18
N GLU A 217 -6.91 3.47 -3.37
CA GLU A 217 -6.53 2.09 -3.63
C GLU A 217 -6.93 1.19 -2.45
N TRP A 218 -6.48 1.52 -1.25
CA TRP A 218 -6.79 0.72 -0.06
C TRP A 218 -8.26 0.84 0.39
N LEU A 219 -8.95 1.93 0.03
CA LEU A 219 -10.40 2.01 0.17
C LEU A 219 -11.08 0.96 -0.72
N GLY A 220 -10.67 0.87 -1.98
CA GLY A 220 -11.17 -0.14 -2.91
C GLY A 220 -10.89 -1.57 -2.44
N TYR A 221 -9.71 -1.80 -1.88
CA TYR A 221 -9.37 -3.07 -1.25
C TYR A 221 -10.30 -3.42 -0.06
N ALA A 222 -10.59 -2.45 0.81
CA ALA A 222 -11.54 -2.64 1.91
C ALA A 222 -12.97 -2.92 1.42
N PHE A 223 -13.41 -2.24 0.36
CA PHE A 223 -14.70 -2.51 -0.30
C PHE A 223 -14.73 -3.90 -0.91
N THR A 224 -13.65 -4.34 -1.56
CA THR A 224 -13.53 -5.70 -2.10
C THR A 224 -13.67 -6.74 -0.99
N ALA A 225 -12.97 -6.54 0.14
CA ALA A 225 -13.11 -7.41 1.31
C ALA A 225 -14.56 -7.47 1.82
N ALA A 226 -15.25 -6.33 1.88
CA ALA A 226 -16.64 -6.26 2.29
C ALA A 226 -17.60 -6.95 1.31
N GLY A 227 -17.44 -6.73 0.01
CA GLY A 227 -18.24 -7.38 -1.02
C GLY A 227 -18.10 -8.90 -0.97
N LEU A 228 -16.87 -9.40 -0.85
CA LEU A 228 -16.57 -10.83 -0.77
C LEU A 228 -16.99 -11.48 0.56
N SER A 229 -17.31 -10.69 1.58
CA SER A 229 -17.91 -11.16 2.84
C SER A 229 -19.39 -10.77 2.96
N GLY A 230 -20.14 -10.84 1.86
CA GLY A 230 -21.60 -10.64 1.86
C GLY A 230 -22.05 -9.17 1.92
N ALA A 231 -21.21 -8.23 1.47
CA ALA A 231 -21.44 -6.79 1.55
C ALA A 231 -21.60 -6.22 2.98
N CYS A 232 -21.12 -6.90 4.03
CA CYS A 232 -21.03 -6.31 5.38
C CYS A 232 -19.64 -5.78 5.70
N ILE A 233 -19.56 -4.53 6.16
CA ILE A 233 -18.32 -3.94 6.69
C ILE A 233 -17.94 -4.49 8.08
N CYS A 234 -18.88 -5.16 8.73
CA CYS A 234 -18.78 -5.66 10.10
C CYS A 234 -18.05 -7.00 10.23
N THR A 235 -17.74 -7.67 9.12
CA THR A 235 -17.09 -8.99 9.16
C THR A 235 -15.60 -8.84 9.51
N THR A 236 -15.02 -9.90 10.05
CA THR A 236 -13.58 -9.94 10.31
C THR A 236 -12.75 -9.68 9.05
N ALA A 237 -13.18 -10.18 7.88
CA ALA A 237 -12.51 -9.92 6.60
C ALA A 237 -12.53 -8.44 6.23
N SER A 238 -13.70 -7.80 6.31
CA SER A 238 -13.86 -6.36 6.06
C SER A 238 -13.03 -5.51 7.01
N LEU A 239 -12.98 -5.88 8.29
CA LEU A 239 -12.19 -5.17 9.29
C LEU A 239 -10.69 -5.29 9.03
N VAL A 240 -10.22 -6.41 8.49
CA VAL A 240 -8.81 -6.57 8.09
C VAL A 240 -8.46 -5.60 6.94
N GLY A 241 -9.30 -5.51 5.91
CA GLY A 241 -9.11 -4.53 4.82
C GLY A 241 -9.22 -3.08 5.30
N LEU A 242 -10.25 -2.78 6.10
CA LEU A 242 -10.51 -1.45 6.65
C LEU A 242 -9.37 -0.98 7.57
N SER A 243 -8.81 -1.87 8.38
CA SER A 243 -7.70 -1.53 9.28
C SER A 243 -6.47 -1.03 8.52
N PHE A 244 -6.20 -1.62 7.35
CA PHE A 244 -5.08 -1.22 6.51
C PHE A 244 -5.35 0.08 5.76
N PHE A 245 -6.57 0.28 5.27
CA PHE A 245 -7.01 1.57 4.74
C PHE A 245 -6.82 2.70 5.76
N LEU A 246 -7.35 2.53 6.98
CA LEU A 246 -7.22 3.53 8.04
C LEU A 246 -5.77 3.80 8.42
N TYR A 247 -4.93 2.76 8.49
CA TYR A 247 -3.50 2.96 8.71
C TYR A 247 -2.84 3.78 7.59
N THR A 248 -3.15 3.47 6.33
CA THR A 248 -2.61 4.18 5.17
C THR A 248 -2.96 5.66 5.25
N LEU A 249 -4.22 6.00 5.55
CA LEU A 249 -4.63 7.39 5.74
C LEU A 249 -3.85 8.05 6.87
N SER A 250 -3.78 7.40 8.04
CA SER A 250 -3.05 7.91 9.21
C SER A 250 -1.57 8.18 8.94
N ASN A 251 -0.93 7.43 8.05
CA ASN A 251 0.48 7.59 7.73
C ASN A 251 0.72 8.59 6.59
N THR A 252 -0.07 8.52 5.52
CA THR A 252 0.19 9.25 4.26
C THR A 252 -0.45 10.63 4.24
N PHE A 253 -1.64 10.82 4.83
CA PHE A 253 -2.36 12.10 4.73
C PHE A 253 -1.70 13.21 5.56
N PRO A 254 -1.34 12.99 6.85
CA PRO A 254 -0.61 14.01 7.61
C PRO A 254 0.73 14.37 6.96
N ARG A 255 1.39 13.38 6.34
CA ARG A 255 2.60 13.61 5.57
C ARG A 255 2.34 14.45 4.31
N GLY A 256 1.22 14.24 3.64
CA GLY A 256 0.79 15.05 2.50
C GLY A 256 0.55 16.51 2.89
N VAL A 257 -0.06 16.77 4.05
CA VAL A 257 -0.22 18.13 4.61
C VAL A 257 1.15 18.77 4.86
N LYS A 258 2.09 18.03 5.46
CA LYS A 258 3.46 18.51 5.69
C LYS A 258 4.21 18.80 4.37
N HIS A 259 4.01 17.99 3.34
CA HIS A 259 4.56 18.25 2.01
C HIS A 259 3.95 19.50 1.37
N HIS A 260 2.64 19.71 1.51
CA HIS A 260 1.97 20.92 1.05
C HIS A 260 2.54 22.17 1.72
N GLN A 261 2.66 22.16 3.05
CA GLN A 261 3.26 23.26 3.80
C GLN A 261 4.69 23.54 3.34
N TRP A 262 5.50 22.50 3.19
CA TRP A 262 6.86 22.63 2.68
C TRP A 262 6.90 23.26 1.28
N TYR A 263 5.95 22.96 0.39
CA TYR A 263 5.88 23.60 -0.92
C TYR A 263 5.51 25.09 -0.82
N LEU A 264 4.60 25.48 0.07
CA LEU A 264 4.27 26.88 0.36
C LEU A 264 5.50 27.64 0.89
N ASP A 265 6.23 27.07 1.84
CA ASP A 265 7.40 27.71 2.45
C ASP A 265 8.56 27.84 1.45
N THR A 266 8.76 26.81 0.61
CA THR A 266 9.89 26.74 -0.33
C THR A 266 9.68 27.60 -1.57
N PHE A 267 8.47 27.60 -2.13
CA PHE A 267 8.19 28.27 -3.41
C PHE A 267 7.31 29.52 -3.26
N LYS A 268 6.83 29.82 -2.05
CA LYS A 268 6.12 31.05 -1.68
C LYS A 268 4.97 31.37 -2.65
N GLU A 269 4.87 32.61 -3.08
CA GLU A 269 3.81 33.11 -3.98
C GLU A 269 3.66 32.27 -5.25
N LYS A 270 4.77 31.77 -5.81
CA LYS A 270 4.76 30.93 -7.02
C LYS A 270 3.93 29.66 -6.85
N TYR A 271 3.89 29.09 -5.65
CA TYR A 271 3.07 27.93 -5.32
C TYR A 271 1.69 28.32 -4.78
N ALA A 272 1.61 29.36 -3.96
CA ALA A 272 0.36 29.81 -3.35
C ALA A 272 -0.72 30.15 -4.41
N GLN A 273 -0.32 30.81 -5.51
CA GLN A 273 -1.23 31.14 -6.62
C GLN A 273 -1.86 29.92 -7.32
N LEU A 274 -1.33 28.70 -7.12
CA LEU A 274 -1.86 27.48 -7.72
C LEU A 274 -3.11 26.97 -7.02
N ASN A 275 -3.43 27.49 -5.82
CA ASN A 275 -4.60 27.14 -5.02
C ASN A 275 -4.85 25.62 -4.87
N ARG A 276 -3.76 24.85 -4.78
CA ARG A 276 -3.82 23.39 -4.60
C ARG A 276 -4.22 23.07 -3.17
N LYS A 277 -4.81 21.90 -2.98
CA LYS A 277 -4.97 21.27 -1.67
C LYS A 277 -3.83 20.28 -1.40
N ALA A 278 -3.72 19.76 -0.19
CA ALA A 278 -2.64 18.86 0.19
C ALA A 278 -2.80 17.47 -0.46
N VAL A 279 -3.95 16.82 -0.26
CA VAL A 279 -4.22 15.43 -0.60
C VAL A 279 -5.62 15.20 -1.18
N ILE A 280 -6.70 15.75 -0.60
CA ILE A 280 -8.07 15.56 -1.10
C ILE A 280 -8.45 16.76 -1.97
N PRO A 281 -8.77 16.57 -3.26
CA PRO A 281 -9.14 17.67 -4.14
C PRO A 281 -10.25 18.53 -3.55
N PHE A 282 -10.05 19.85 -3.58
CA PHE A 282 -10.99 20.87 -3.09
C PHE A 282 -11.27 20.87 -1.57
N ILE A 283 -10.76 19.89 -0.81
CA ILE A 283 -11.05 19.73 0.62
C ILE A 283 -9.80 19.91 1.48
N LEU A 284 -8.82 19.01 1.35
CA LEU A 284 -7.66 18.90 2.26
C LEU A 284 -6.36 18.96 1.51
#